data_AF-A0A7W0WWJ4-F1
#
_entry.id   AF-A0A7W0WWJ4-F1
#
_cell.length_a   1.000
_cell.length_b   1.000
_cell.length_c   1.000
_cell.angle_alpha   90.00
_cell.angle_beta   90.00
_cell.angle_gamma   90.00
#
_symmetry.space_group_name_H-M   'P 1'
#
loop_
_entity.id
_entity.type
_entity.pdbx_description
1 polymer ?
#
loop_
_entity_poly.entity_id
_entity_poly.type
_entity_poly.pdbx_seq_one_letter_code
_entity_poly.pdbx_strand_id
1 'polypeptide(L)'
;VRELENKVHQAMVVTSGTMIEADDVSLPAGKLGAVRVDVERPFRVLKQEMIDTFEIEYLTELLRVHRGNLAQAARAAGMDRKNLWALVERHGLDRARFKKP
;
A
#
# COMPACT_ATOMS: atom_id res chain seq x y z
N VAL A 1 -1.71 -11.23 21.44
CA VAL A 1 -0.25 -10.98 21.30
C VAL A 1 0.28 -11.71 20.06
N ARG A 2 -0.14 -11.29 18.85
CA ARG A 2 0.28 -11.91 17.56
C ARG A 2 0.33 -10.92 16.39
N GLU A 3 -0.29 -9.75 16.52
CA GLU A 3 -0.16 -8.67 15.53
C GLU A 3 1.13 -7.84 15.67
N LEU A 4 1.78 -7.90 16.84
CA LEU A 4 3.04 -7.19 17.08
C LEU A 4 4.22 -7.90 16.38
N GLU A 5 4.17 -9.23 16.28
CA GLU A 5 5.26 -10.07 15.77
C GLU A 5 5.40 -9.96 14.24
N ASN A 6 4.28 -9.86 13.53
CA ASN A 6 4.29 -9.66 12.06
C ASN A 6 4.83 -8.28 11.64
N LYS A 7 4.76 -7.28 12.53
CA LYS A 7 5.32 -5.94 12.28
C LYS A 7 6.85 -5.91 12.39
N VAL A 8 7.45 -6.85 13.12
CA VAL A 8 8.90 -6.91 13.34
C VAL A 8 9.62 -7.56 12.15
N HIS A 9 9.04 -8.58 11.52
CA HIS A 9 9.68 -9.28 10.40
C HIS A 9 9.79 -8.47 9.10
N GLN A 10 8.95 -7.44 8.89
CA GLN A 10 9.03 -6.60 7.69
C GLN A 10 10.18 -5.57 7.71
N ALA A 11 10.82 -5.35 8.87
CA ALA A 11 11.89 -4.36 9.03
C ALA A 11 13.27 -4.82 8.53
N MET A 12 13.42 -6.03 7.94
CA MET A 12 14.73 -6.70 7.77
C MET A 12 15.30 -6.85 6.35
N VAL A 13 14.57 -6.59 5.26
CA VAL A 13 14.80 -7.24 3.93
C VAL A 13 15.64 -6.57 2.78
N VAL A 14 16.34 -5.44 2.88
CA VAL A 14 16.79 -4.69 1.69
C VAL A 14 18.00 -3.88 2.10
N THR A 15 19.19 -4.45 2.20
CA THR A 15 20.44 -3.67 2.08
C THR A 15 21.48 -4.57 1.45
N SER A 16 22.33 -4.06 0.57
CA SER A 16 23.55 -4.76 0.17
C SER A 16 24.64 -3.82 -0.35
N GLY A 17 25.74 -3.71 0.41
CA GLY A 17 27.14 -3.42 -0.02
C GLY A 17 27.56 -1.94 -0.04
N THR A 18 28.84 -1.53 0.00
CA THR A 18 30.10 -2.08 0.58
C THR A 18 31.05 -0.93 1.00
N MET A 19 30.73 0.30 0.59
CA MET A 19 30.90 1.57 1.30
C MET A 19 29.62 2.36 0.98
N ILE A 20 28.93 2.93 1.98
CA ILE A 20 27.54 3.37 1.82
C ILE A 20 27.43 4.87 2.13
N GLU A 21 27.19 5.70 1.11
CA GLU A 21 26.71 7.07 1.32
C GLU A 21 25.22 7.03 1.73
N ALA A 22 24.69 8.09 2.36
CA ALA A 22 23.30 8.11 2.82
C ALA A 22 22.26 7.83 1.70
N ASP A 23 22.64 8.06 0.44
CA ASP A 23 21.85 7.77 -0.75
C ASP A 23 22.06 6.33 -1.31
N ASP A 24 23.11 5.62 -0.89
CA ASP A 24 23.39 4.22 -1.27
C ASP A 24 22.79 3.21 -0.28
N VAL A 25 22.36 3.67 0.91
CA VAL A 25 21.67 2.84 1.89
C VAL A 25 20.20 2.68 1.47
N SER A 26 19.94 1.92 0.42
CA SER A 26 18.64 1.26 0.32
C SER A 26 18.64 0.16 1.39
N LEU A 27 18.35 0.52 2.65
CA LEU A 27 17.89 -0.30 3.79
C LEU A 27 16.35 -0.47 3.61
N PRO A 28 15.64 -1.59 3.91
CA PRO A 28 14.20 -1.50 4.05
C PRO A 28 13.95 -1.10 5.50
N ALA A 29 14.53 0.01 5.91
CA ALA A 29 14.33 0.52 7.25
C ALA A 29 12.91 1.09 7.30
N GLY A 30 11.91 0.20 7.31
CA GLY A 30 10.50 0.54 7.14
C GLY A 30 10.21 1.14 5.77
N LYS A 31 9.05 0.85 5.19
CA LYS A 31 8.46 1.72 4.16
C LYS A 31 8.00 3.07 4.75
N LEU A 32 8.87 3.71 5.53
CA LEU A 32 8.80 5.13 5.86
C LEU A 32 10.16 5.70 5.46
N GLY A 33 10.58 5.42 4.22
CA GLY A 33 11.55 6.27 3.56
C GLY A 33 11.01 7.68 3.66
N ALA A 34 11.80 8.59 4.22
CA ALA A 34 11.45 10.00 4.29
C ALA A 34 10.93 10.40 2.91
N VAL A 35 9.64 10.73 2.83
CA VAL A 35 9.02 11.11 1.56
C VAL A 35 9.74 12.37 1.11
N ARG A 36 10.66 12.23 0.15
CA ARG A 36 11.36 13.36 -0.45
C ARG A 36 10.32 14.10 -1.28
N VAL A 37 9.81 15.19 -0.74
CA VAL A 37 8.83 16.04 -1.41
C VAL A 37 9.61 16.96 -2.34
N ASP A 38 9.44 16.73 -3.63
CA ASP A 38 9.93 17.63 -4.67
C ASP A 38 9.00 18.85 -4.78
N VAL A 39 9.45 19.98 -4.22
CA VAL A 39 8.68 21.24 -4.21
C VAL A 39 8.60 21.92 -5.56
N GLU A 40 9.34 21.45 -6.58
CA GLU A 40 9.21 21.95 -7.96
C GLU A 40 7.90 21.46 -8.61
N ARG A 41 7.30 20.40 -8.06
CA ARG A 41 6.05 19.82 -8.57
C ARG A 41 4.82 20.44 -7.88
N PRO A 42 3.67 20.58 -8.58
CA PRO A 42 2.48 21.15 -7.97
C PRO A 42 1.95 20.32 -6.79
N PHE A 43 1.65 20.98 -5.67
CA PHE A 43 1.11 20.33 -4.46
C PHE A 43 -0.07 19.38 -4.73
N ARG A 44 -1.00 19.76 -5.62
CA ARG A 44 -2.16 18.91 -5.97
C ARG A 44 -1.75 17.58 -6.59
N VAL A 45 -0.69 17.56 -7.39
CA VAL A 45 -0.18 16.35 -8.04
C VAL A 45 0.47 15.43 -7.00
N LEU A 46 1.39 15.99 -6.20
CA LEU A 46 2.07 15.25 -5.14
C LEU A 46 1.08 14.65 -4.13
N LYS A 47 0.09 15.43 -3.72
CA LYS A 47 -0.97 14.96 -2.82
C LYS A 47 -1.77 13.82 -3.45
N GLN A 48 -2.12 13.93 -4.73
CA GLN A 48 -2.91 12.89 -5.39
C GLN A 48 -2.11 11.58 -5.52
N GLU A 49 -0.82 11.64 -5.83
CA GLU A 49 0.04 10.45 -5.90
C GLU A 49 0.15 9.74 -4.56
N MET A 50 0.28 10.49 -3.46
CA MET A 50 0.28 9.90 -2.12
C MET A 50 -1.06 9.24 -1.79
N ILE A 51 -2.17 9.89 -2.15
CA ILE A 51 -3.51 9.31 -1.97
C ILE A 51 -3.66 8.03 -2.80
N ASP A 52 -3.27 8.06 -4.07
CA ASP A 52 -3.40 6.91 -4.98
C ASP A 52 -2.55 5.73 -4.49
N THR A 53 -1.32 6.01 -4.03
CA THR A 53 -0.43 4.97 -3.46
C THR A 53 -1.05 4.33 -2.22
N PHE A 54 -1.58 5.15 -1.31
CA PHE A 54 -2.28 4.66 -0.12
C PHE A 54 -3.53 3.84 -0.49
N GLU A 55 -4.34 4.32 -1.43
CA GLU A 55 -5.56 3.64 -1.87
C GLU A 55 -5.24 2.27 -2.47
N ILE A 56 -4.21 2.16 -3.31
CA ILE A 56 -3.77 0.87 -3.89
C ILE A 56 -3.36 -0.11 -2.79
N GLU A 57 -2.52 0.29 -1.83
CA GLU A 57 -2.06 -0.58 -0.75
C GLU A 57 -3.24 -1.01 0.15
N TYR A 58 -4.11 -0.08 0.52
CA TYR A 58 -5.29 -0.36 1.34
C TYR A 58 -6.25 -1.33 0.65
N LEU A 59 -6.62 -1.07 -0.61
CA LEU A 59 -7.56 -1.91 -1.36
C LEU A 59 -6.99 -3.30 -1.61
N THR A 60 -5.69 -3.42 -1.87
CA THR A 60 -5.01 -4.70 -2.06
C THR A 60 -5.12 -5.57 -0.81
N GLU A 61 -4.79 -5.03 0.36
CA GLU A 61 -4.89 -5.78 1.62
C GLU A 61 -6.35 -6.07 1.99
N LEU A 62 -7.25 -5.11 1.80
CA LEU A 62 -8.67 -5.29 2.05
C LEU A 62 -9.27 -6.42 1.19
N LEU A 63 -8.96 -6.43 -0.11
CA LEU A 63 -9.41 -7.49 -1.02
C LEU A 63 -8.76 -8.83 -0.68
N ARG A 64 -7.50 -8.86 -0.23
CA ARG A 64 -6.80 -10.07 0.21
C ARG A 64 -7.46 -10.69 1.44
N VAL A 65 -7.72 -9.89 2.47
CA VAL A 65 -8.38 -10.33 3.72
C VAL A 65 -9.78 -10.90 3.44
N HIS A 66 -10.53 -10.25 2.55
CA HIS A 66 -11.89 -10.66 2.19
C HIS A 66 -11.96 -11.57 0.95
N ARG A 67 -10.83 -12.11 0.47
CA ARG A 67 -10.74 -13.06 -0.66
C ARG A 67 -11.48 -12.59 -1.92
N GLY A 68 -11.36 -11.31 -2.26
CA GLY A 68 -12.04 -10.69 -3.41
C GLY A 68 -13.55 -10.48 -3.23
N ASN A 69 -14.12 -10.76 -2.06
CA ASN A 69 -15.52 -10.50 -1.74
C ASN A 69 -15.74 -9.00 -1.48
N LEU A 70 -16.11 -8.29 -2.54
CA LEU A 70 -16.33 -6.84 -2.51
C LEU A 70 -17.44 -6.41 -1.55
N ALA A 71 -18.48 -7.23 -1.35
CA ALA A 71 -19.56 -6.87 -0.42
C ALA A 71 -19.09 -6.93 1.04
N GLN A 72 -18.27 -7.92 1.39
CA GLN A 72 -17.67 -8.00 2.72
C GLN A 72 -16.61 -6.91 2.93
N ALA A 73 -15.76 -6.71 1.93
CA ALA A 73 -14.75 -5.64 1.95
C ALA A 73 -15.36 -4.25 2.11
N ALA A 74 -16.45 -3.95 1.38
CA ALA A 74 -17.16 -2.66 1.49
C ALA A 74 -17.72 -2.43 2.88
N ARG A 75 -18.35 -3.46 3.47
CA ARG A 75 -18.84 -3.39 4.86
C ARG A 75 -17.71 -3.19 5.86
N ALA A 76 -16.59 -3.89 5.72
CA ALA A 76 -15.44 -3.75 6.60
C ALA A 76 -14.78 -2.36 6.47
N ALA A 77 -14.76 -1.79 5.27
CA ALA A 77 -14.26 -0.44 5.01
C ALA A 77 -15.24 0.68 5.40
N GLY A 78 -16.48 0.34 5.81
CA GLY A 78 -17.52 1.34 6.07
C GLY A 78 -17.94 2.13 4.82
N MET A 79 -17.76 1.55 3.64
CA MET A 79 -18.04 2.18 2.35
C MET A 79 -19.20 1.50 1.62
N ASP A 80 -19.90 2.24 0.77
CA ASP A 80 -20.83 1.62 -0.18
C ASP A 80 -20.06 0.75 -1.19
N ARG A 81 -20.67 -0.37 -1.58
CA ARG A 81 -20.08 -1.31 -2.55
C ARG A 81 -19.75 -0.65 -3.88
N LYS A 82 -20.56 0.29 -4.37
CA LYS A 82 -20.34 1.03 -5.62
C LYS A 82 -19.11 1.93 -5.52
N ASN A 83 -18.92 2.58 -4.37
CA ASN A 83 -17.75 3.43 -4.13
C ASN A 83 -16.47 2.58 -4.08
N LEU A 84 -16.51 1.46 -3.35
CA LEU A 84 -15.37 0.54 -3.31
C LEU A 84 -15.07 -0.04 -4.70
N TRP A 85 -16.10 -0.38 -5.47
CA TRP A 85 -15.92 -0.84 -6.85
C TRP A 85 -15.24 0.20 -7.73
N ALA A 86 -15.70 1.46 -7.67
CA ALA A 86 -15.11 2.55 -8.46
C ALA A 86 -13.63 2.77 -8.12
N LEU A 87 -13.26 2.66 -6.84
CA LEU A 87 -11.85 2.75 -6.40
C LEU A 87 -11.00 1.60 -6.95
N VAL A 88 -11.52 0.37 -6.87
CA VAL A 88 -10.86 -0.83 -7.41
C VAL A 88 -10.65 -0.72 -8.92
N GLU A 89 -11.65 -0.24 -9.65
CA GLU A 89 -11.59 -0.06 -11.10
C GLU A 89 -10.61 1.06 -11.49
N ARG A 90 -10.69 2.20 -10.80
CA ARG A 90 -9.78 3.34 -11.01
C ARG A 90 -8.32 2.96 -10.90
N HIS A 91 -8.00 2.06 -9.96
CA HIS A 91 -6.64 1.58 -9.70
C HIS A 91 -6.28 0.28 -10.42
N GLY A 92 -7.17 -0.24 -11.29
CA GLY A 92 -6.90 -1.42 -12.11
C GLY A 92 -6.70 -2.72 -11.32
N LEU A 93 -7.29 -2.83 -10.13
CA LEU A 93 -7.11 -3.99 -9.26
C LEU A 93 -8.03 -5.15 -9.68
N ASP A 94 -7.43 -6.23 -10.19
CA ASP A 94 -8.17 -7.43 -10.57
C ASP A 94 -8.56 -8.27 -9.35
N ARG A 95 -9.85 -8.24 -9.03
CA ARG A 95 -10.47 -8.97 -7.92
C ARG A 95 -10.35 -10.49 -8.05
N ALA A 96 -10.28 -11.02 -9.27
CA ALA A 96 -10.19 -12.47 -9.49
C ALA A 96 -8.90 -13.04 -8.90
N ARG A 97 -7.82 -12.25 -8.89
CA ARG A 97 -6.52 -12.61 -8.28
C ARG A 97 -6.60 -12.85 -6.78
N PHE A 98 -7.62 -12.29 -6.12
CA PHE A 98 -7.81 -12.41 -4.67
C PHE A 98 -8.84 -13.49 -4.29
N LYS A 99 -9.58 -14.04 -5.26
CA LYS A 99 -10.39 -15.24 -5.02
C LYS A 99 -9.45 -16.44 -5.00
N LYS A 100 -9.41 -17.17 -3.88
CA LYS A 100 -8.82 -18.52 -3.88
C LYS A 100 -9.58 -19.42 -4.88
N PRO A 101 -8.90 -20.36 -5.54
CA PRO A 101 -9.56 -21.42 -6.30
C PRO A 101 -10.50 -22.24 -5.40
#